data_AF-A0A0G1BBH2-F1
#
_entry.id   AF-A0A0G1BBH2-F1
#
_cell.length_a   1.000
_cell.length_b   1.000
_cell.length_c   1.000
_cell.angle_alpha   90.00
_cell.angle_beta   90.00
_cell.angle_gamma   90.00
#
_symmetry.space_group_name_H-M   'P 1'
#
loop_
_entity.id
_entity.type
_entity.pdbx_description
1 polymer ?
#
loop_
_entity_poly.entity_id
_entity_poly.type
_entity_poly.pdbx_seq_one_letter_code
_entity_poly.pdbx_strand_id
1 'polypeptide(L)'
;MKAFIEVDAGTNQRPIYNEQTLEYIKTKTVYKPYPYAYGFLLNTISGDGDHLDCYVITSKSLTSRDIVEVEPIGMVESIENGEEDHKILCRLSNENIMVDATIEKKIRDFGKHYFDDRPDKQVTIGRFLGYEEAIKLIDSCRISTKEDE
;
A
#
# COMPACT_ATOMS: atom_id res chain seq x y z
N MET A 1 4.17 13.33 -1.92
CA MET A 1 2.85 13.13 -1.27
C MET A 1 3.10 12.36 0.01
N LYS A 2 2.15 12.33 0.95
CA LYS A 2 2.38 11.68 2.25
C LYS A 2 1.74 10.28 2.32
N ALA A 3 2.46 9.33 2.87
CA ALA A 3 1.92 8.03 3.26
C ALA A 3 1.94 7.90 4.78
N PHE A 4 0.86 7.38 5.35
CA PHE A 4 0.83 6.92 6.73
C PHE A 4 1.22 5.44 6.76
N ILE A 5 2.23 5.08 7.55
CA ILE A 5 2.72 3.71 7.64
C ILE A 5 1.89 2.94 8.67
N GLU A 6 1.22 1.88 8.24
CA GLU A 6 0.49 0.98 9.13
C GLU A 6 1.39 -0.15 9.63
N VAL A 7 2.19 -0.74 8.73
CA VAL A 7 2.94 -1.97 8.97
C VAL A 7 4.41 -1.80 8.61
N ASP A 8 5.26 -2.18 9.55
CA ASP A 8 6.70 -2.27 9.38
C ASP A 8 7.08 -3.38 8.38
N ALA A 9 8.17 -3.22 7.64
CA ALA A 9 8.67 -4.32 6.80
C ALA A 9 9.15 -5.49 7.67
N GLY A 10 8.88 -6.73 7.23
CA GLY A 10 9.38 -7.94 7.89
C GLY A 10 8.56 -8.44 9.08
N THR A 11 7.44 -7.81 9.43
CA THR A 11 6.47 -8.34 10.40
C THR A 11 5.23 -8.90 9.72
N ASN A 12 4.58 -9.87 10.37
CA ASN A 12 3.26 -10.38 9.98
C ASN A 12 2.13 -9.85 10.89
N GLN A 13 2.45 -8.89 11.76
CA GLN A 13 1.49 -8.17 12.58
C GLN A 13 1.04 -6.94 11.79
N ARG A 14 -0.22 -6.90 11.36
CA ARG A 14 -0.84 -5.76 10.69
C ARG A 14 -1.71 -4.98 11.69
N PRO A 15 -1.24 -3.86 12.23
CA PRO A 15 -2.11 -2.89 12.87
C PRO A 15 -3.14 -2.36 11.86
N ILE A 16 -4.35 -2.10 12.33
CA ILE A 16 -5.44 -1.50 11.58
C ILE A 16 -5.76 -0.18 12.24
N TYR A 17 -5.80 0.89 11.46
CA TYR A 17 -6.13 2.22 11.92
C TYR A 17 -7.48 2.67 11.37
N ASN A 18 -8.13 3.61 12.05
CA ASN A 18 -9.15 4.43 11.43
C ASN A 18 -8.42 5.40 10.50
N GLU A 19 -8.62 5.30 9.20
CA GLU A 19 -7.81 6.06 8.25
C GLU A 19 -8.12 7.57 8.24
N GLN A 20 -9.26 7.99 8.80
CA GLN A 20 -9.62 9.39 8.95
C GLN A 20 -9.01 10.01 10.22
N THR A 21 -9.02 9.28 11.34
CA THR A 21 -8.53 9.79 12.64
C THR A 21 -7.11 9.36 12.96
N LEU A 22 -6.56 8.41 12.21
CA LEU A 22 -5.27 7.73 12.44
C LEU A 22 -5.18 7.01 13.80
N GLU A 23 -6.33 6.75 14.42
CA GLU A 23 -6.40 6.05 15.69
C GLU A 23 -6.30 4.54 15.50
N TYR A 24 -5.54 3.88 16.37
CA TYR A 24 -5.40 2.43 16.33
C TYR A 24 -6.70 1.74 16.74
N ILE A 25 -7.11 0.76 15.95
CA ILE A 25 -8.30 -0.05 16.20
C ILE A 25 -7.90 -1.41 16.80
N LYS A 26 -7.09 -2.17 16.07
CA LYS A 26 -6.69 -3.54 16.43
C LYS A 26 -5.51 -4.02 15.58
N THR A 27 -4.89 -5.12 15.99
CA THR A 27 -3.88 -5.82 15.18
C THR A 27 -4.46 -7.14 14.66
N LYS A 28 -4.19 -7.43 13.38
CA LYS A 28 -4.45 -8.74 12.77
C LYS A 28 -3.12 -9.41 12.46
N THR A 29 -3.01 -10.71 12.72
CA THR A 29 -1.91 -11.52 12.19
C THR A 29 -2.25 -11.91 10.75
N VAL A 30 -1.27 -11.76 9.85
CA VAL A 30 -1.33 -12.25 8.46
C VAL A 30 -0.40 -13.45 8.30
N TYR A 31 -0.60 -14.22 7.22
CA TYR A 31 0.09 -15.50 7.05
C TYR A 31 1.61 -15.36 6.88
N LYS A 32 2.07 -14.38 6.09
CA LYS A 32 3.50 -14.10 5.86
C LYS A 32 3.88 -12.70 6.32
N PRO A 33 5.16 -12.45 6.64
CA PRO A 33 5.65 -11.11 6.89
C PRO A 33 5.57 -10.22 5.65
N TYR A 34 5.27 -8.94 5.85
CA TYR A 34 5.24 -7.94 4.77
C TYR A 34 6.64 -7.74 4.16
N PRO A 35 6.77 -7.73 2.82
CA PRO A 35 8.07 -7.59 2.16
C PRO A 35 8.65 -6.16 2.22
N TYR A 36 7.77 -5.18 2.38
CA TYR A 36 8.05 -3.75 2.46
C TYR A 36 7.12 -3.12 3.49
N ALA A 37 7.43 -1.90 3.93
CA ALA A 37 6.50 -1.15 4.76
C ALA A 37 5.19 -0.92 3.99
N TYR A 38 4.08 -0.93 4.70
CA TYR A 38 2.74 -0.86 4.13
C TYR A 38 1.90 0.16 4.86
N GLY A 39 1.01 0.83 4.13
CA GLY A 39 -0.01 1.69 4.71
C GLY A 39 -0.81 2.34 3.59
N PHE A 40 -1.21 3.60 3.77
CA PHE A 40 -2.10 4.27 2.81
C PHE A 40 -1.66 5.71 2.53
N LEU A 41 -2.03 6.20 1.34
CA LEU A 41 -1.74 7.55 0.86
C LEU A 41 -2.74 8.55 1.42
N LEU A 42 -2.25 9.52 2.19
CA LEU A 42 -3.09 10.59 2.72
C LEU A 42 -3.69 11.45 1.59
N ASN A 43 -4.86 12.03 1.85
CA ASN A 43 -5.62 12.88 0.90
C ASN A 43 -6.09 12.13 -0.36
N THR A 44 -6.32 10.82 -0.24
CA THR A 44 -6.97 10.00 -1.26
C THR A 44 -8.20 9.33 -0.66
N ILE A 45 -9.29 9.20 -1.42
CA ILE A 45 -10.46 8.38 -1.08
C ILE A 45 -10.79 7.52 -2.29
N SER A 46 -10.73 6.21 -2.08
CA SER A 46 -11.17 5.15 -2.97
C SER A 46 -12.71 5.07 -3.02
N GLY A 47 -13.25 4.32 -3.98
CA GLY A 47 -14.70 4.17 -4.16
C GLY A 47 -15.44 3.54 -2.97
N ASP A 48 -14.71 2.86 -2.08
CA ASP A 48 -15.20 2.26 -0.83
C ASP A 48 -15.12 3.20 0.39
N GLY A 49 -14.50 4.37 0.25
CA GLY A 49 -14.37 5.37 1.31
C GLY A 49 -13.05 5.34 2.09
N ASP A 50 -12.18 4.36 1.83
CA ASP A 50 -10.86 4.24 2.44
C ASP A 50 -9.79 4.97 1.58
N HIS A 51 -8.59 5.21 2.12
CA HIS A 51 -7.48 5.76 1.35
C HIS A 51 -6.87 4.68 0.44
N LEU A 52 -6.11 5.12 -0.57
CA LEU A 52 -5.37 4.20 -1.42
C LEU A 52 -4.22 3.53 -0.67
N ASP A 53 -4.24 2.21 -0.63
CA ASP A 53 -3.16 1.38 -0.10
C ASP A 53 -1.86 1.54 -0.88
N CYS A 54 -0.73 1.45 -0.17
CA CYS A 54 0.60 1.52 -0.77
C CYS A 54 1.65 0.68 -0.06
N TYR A 55 2.61 0.19 -0.85
CA TYR A 55 3.91 -0.29 -0.36
C TYR A 55 4.96 0.81 -0.47
N VAL A 56 5.72 1.04 0.59
CA VAL A 56 6.87 1.95 0.57
C VAL A 56 8.16 1.14 0.47
N ILE A 57 8.72 1.13 -0.75
CA ILE A 57 9.92 0.39 -1.12
C ILE A 57 11.13 1.23 -0.72
N THR A 58 11.81 0.80 0.35
CA THR A 58 13.02 1.43 0.87
C THR A 58 13.87 0.40 1.62
N SER A 59 15.15 0.71 1.81
CA SER A 59 16.04 -0.03 2.73
C SER A 59 16.02 0.52 4.16
N LYS A 60 15.41 1.69 4.37
CA LYS A 60 15.27 2.30 5.70
C LYS A 60 14.18 1.59 6.50
N SER A 61 14.34 1.56 7.81
CA SER A 61 13.28 1.13 8.72
C SER A 61 12.22 2.21 8.79
N LEU A 62 10.97 1.86 8.49
CA LEU A 62 9.78 2.67 8.74
C LEU A 62 8.94 1.96 9.79
N THR A 63 8.36 2.73 10.69
CA THR A 63 7.63 2.22 11.85
C THR A 63 6.16 2.60 11.73
N SER A 64 5.27 1.74 12.22
CA SER A 64 3.84 2.03 12.34
C SER A 64 3.59 3.40 12.98
N ARG A 65 2.70 4.19 12.36
CA ARG A 65 2.36 5.61 12.62
C ARG A 65 3.31 6.66 12.04
N ASP A 66 4.40 6.28 11.40
CA ASP A 66 5.21 7.25 10.66
C ASP A 66 4.38 7.88 9.54
N ILE A 67 4.51 9.20 9.35
CA ILE A 67 4.03 9.90 8.15
C ILE A 67 5.26 10.30 7.35
N VAL A 68 5.38 9.76 6.15
CA VAL A 68 6.58 9.91 5.30
C VAL A 68 6.27 10.52 3.95
N GLU A 69 7.19 11.33 3.44
CA GLU A 69 7.11 11.87 2.09
C GLU A 69 7.54 10.83 1.05
N VAL A 70 6.60 10.47 0.19
CA VAL A 70 6.76 9.44 -0.84
C VAL A 70 6.50 9.97 -2.24
N GLU A 71 7.11 9.26 -3.19
CA GLU A 71 6.85 9.38 -4.63
C GLU A 71 6.28 8.06 -5.15
N PRO A 72 5.14 8.06 -5.85
CA PRO A 72 4.66 6.88 -6.55
C PRO A 72 5.62 6.56 -7.71
N ILE A 73 5.92 5.28 -7.90
CA ILE A 73 6.80 4.78 -8.95
C ILE A 73 6.15 3.67 -9.79
N GLY A 74 4.94 3.26 -9.41
CA GLY A 74 4.15 2.26 -10.11
C GLY A 74 2.95 1.83 -9.27
N MET A 75 2.26 0.79 -9.72
CA MET A 75 1.17 0.15 -8.99
C MET A 75 1.14 -1.35 -9.31
N VAL A 76 0.50 -2.12 -8.44
CA VAL A 76 0.20 -3.52 -8.70
C VAL A 76 -1.31 -3.72 -8.73
N GLU A 77 -1.79 -4.34 -9.81
CA GLU A 77 -3.16 -4.78 -9.89
C GLU A 77 -3.37 -5.90 -8.86
N SER A 78 -4.39 -5.75 -8.02
CA SER A 78 -4.83 -6.79 -7.11
C SER A 78 -6.36 -6.84 -7.09
N ILE A 79 -6.89 -8.05 -7.04
CA ILE A 79 -8.33 -8.34 -6.97
C ILE A 79 -8.55 -9.21 -5.74
N GLU A 80 -9.28 -8.70 -4.75
CA GLU A 80 -9.62 -9.42 -3.52
C GLU A 80 -11.10 -9.78 -3.55
N ASN A 81 -11.43 -11.08 -3.48
CA ASN A 81 -12.81 -11.59 -3.53
C ASN A 81 -13.67 -11.08 -4.70
N GLY A 82 -13.04 -10.70 -5.82
CA GLY A 82 -13.71 -10.20 -7.02
C GLY A 82 -13.81 -8.68 -7.10
N GLU A 83 -13.33 -7.95 -6.09
CA GLU A 83 -13.28 -6.49 -6.04
C GLU A 83 -11.86 -6.00 -6.35
N GLU A 84 -11.75 -4.92 -7.11
CA GLU A 84 -10.46 -4.29 -7.43
C GLU A 84 -9.90 -3.59 -6.19
N ASP A 85 -8.72 -4.02 -5.75
CA ASP A 85 -8.01 -3.48 -4.58
C ASP A 85 -6.53 -3.27 -4.95
N HIS A 86 -6.32 -2.35 -5.89
CA HIS A 86 -4.99 -2.07 -6.43
C HIS A 86 -4.13 -1.32 -5.42
N LYS A 87 -2.82 -1.59 -5.43
CA LYS A 87 -1.90 -1.02 -4.44
C LYS A 87 -0.83 -0.19 -5.13
N ILE A 88 -0.61 1.02 -4.63
CA ILE A 88 0.42 1.91 -5.16
C ILE A 88 1.79 1.45 -4.68
N LEU A 89 2.77 1.53 -5.57
CA LEU A 89 4.18 1.29 -5.24
C LEU A 89 4.86 2.64 -5.11
N CYS A 90 5.37 2.90 -3.91
CA CYS A 90 6.02 4.16 -3.56
C CYS A 90 7.48 3.94 -3.18
N ARG A 91 8.27 5.01 -3.29
CA ARG A 91 9.59 5.13 -2.67
C ARG A 91 9.60 6.37 -1.77
N LEU A 92 10.58 6.47 -0.88
CA LEU A 92 10.84 7.74 -0.19
C LEU A 92 11.31 8.79 -1.20
N SER A 93 10.87 10.04 -1.03
CA SER A 93 11.09 11.12 -2.03
C SER A 93 12.58 11.48 -2.26
N ASN A 94 13.48 11.05 -1.38
CA ASN A 94 14.92 11.28 -1.50
C ASN A 94 15.71 10.04 -1.97
N GLU A 95 15.02 9.01 -2.46
CA GLU A 95 15.64 7.77 -2.92
C GLU A 95 15.44 7.58 -4.43
N ASN A 96 16.41 6.92 -5.07
CA ASN A 96 16.34 6.58 -6.50
C ASN A 96 16.13 5.07 -6.66
N ILE A 97 14.91 4.63 -6.36
CA ILE A 97 14.48 3.24 -6.52
C ILE A 97 13.48 3.18 -7.68
N MET A 98 13.56 2.11 -8.47
CA MET A 98 12.59 1.76 -9.50
C MET A 98 12.08 0.34 -9.26
N VAL A 99 10.86 0.05 -9.73
CA VAL A 99 10.29 -1.30 -9.65
C VAL A 99 11.06 -2.20 -10.62
N ASP A 100 11.66 -3.27 -10.08
CA ASP A 100 12.36 -4.29 -10.84
C ASP A 100 11.74 -5.67 -10.60
N ALA A 101 12.19 -6.67 -11.34
CA ALA A 101 11.69 -8.04 -11.23
C ALA A 101 11.86 -8.64 -9.82
N THR A 102 12.82 -8.16 -9.03
CA THR A 102 13.04 -8.63 -7.65
C THR A 102 11.94 -8.10 -6.72
N ILE A 103 11.61 -6.81 -6.84
CA ILE A 103 10.51 -6.17 -6.10
C ILE A 103 9.18 -6.81 -6.49
N GLU A 104 8.91 -6.96 -7.80
CA GLU A 104 7.68 -7.59 -8.29
C GLU A 104 7.50 -9.00 -7.74
N LYS A 105 8.56 -9.81 -7.78
CA LYS A 105 8.53 -11.18 -7.27
C LYS A 105 8.20 -11.21 -5.77
N LYS A 106 8.82 -10.35 -4.96
CA LYS A 106 8.55 -10.30 -3.50
C LYS A 106 7.09 -9.94 -3.20
N ILE A 107 6.55 -8.92 -3.87
CA ILE A 107 5.16 -8.49 -3.68
C ILE A 107 4.19 -9.57 -4.16
N ARG A 108 4.46 -10.19 -5.30
CA ARG A 108 3.65 -11.29 -5.84
C ARG A 108 3.66 -12.53 -4.94
N ASP A 109 4.82 -12.93 -4.44
CA ASP A 109 4.98 -14.07 -3.54
C ASP A 109 4.34 -13.80 -2.16
N PHE A 110 4.32 -12.55 -1.69
CA PHE A 110 3.56 -12.17 -0.52
C PHE A 110 2.04 -12.27 -0.77
N GLY A 111 1.55 -11.56 -1.80
CA GLY A 111 0.12 -11.45 -2.08
C GLY A 111 -0.54 -12.80 -2.35
N LYS A 112 0.09 -13.68 -3.13
CA LYS A 112 -0.43 -15.05 -3.39
C LYS A 112 -0.71 -15.88 -2.14
N HIS A 113 -0.01 -15.60 -1.06
CA HIS A 113 -0.09 -16.34 0.20
C HIS A 113 -0.78 -15.55 1.30
N TYR A 114 -1.33 -14.37 1.00
CA TYR A 114 -1.90 -13.47 2.00
C TYR A 114 -3.11 -14.06 2.73
N PHE A 115 -3.85 -14.95 2.07
CA PHE A 115 -5.06 -15.60 2.58
C PHE A 115 -4.93 -17.13 2.75
N ASP A 116 -3.71 -17.67 2.83
CA ASP A 116 -3.51 -19.12 3.04
C ASP A 116 -4.17 -19.66 4.33
N ASP A 117 -4.38 -18.80 5.34
CA ASP A 117 -5.08 -19.11 6.58
C ASP A 117 -6.59 -18.81 6.54
N ARG A 118 -7.12 -18.34 5.40
CA ARG A 118 -8.52 -17.90 5.21
C ARG A 118 -9.11 -18.54 3.95
N PRO A 119 -9.63 -19.78 4.04
CA PRO A 119 -10.11 -20.54 2.87
C PRO A 119 -11.33 -19.92 2.18
N ASP A 120 -12.03 -19.01 2.85
CA ASP A 120 -13.16 -18.23 2.33
C ASP A 120 -12.73 -17.01 1.51
N LYS A 121 -11.43 -16.68 1.47
CA LYS A 121 -10.89 -15.52 0.79
C LYS A 121 -9.97 -15.89 -0.36
N GLN A 122 -9.97 -15.06 -1.40
CA GLN A 122 -9.09 -15.18 -2.55
C GLN A 122 -8.49 -13.84 -2.92
N VAL A 123 -7.26 -13.88 -3.41
CA VAL A 123 -6.55 -12.72 -3.95
C VAL A 123 -5.83 -13.10 -5.23
N THR A 124 -5.93 -12.24 -6.24
CA THR A 124 -5.18 -12.38 -7.48
C THR A 124 -4.27 -11.18 -7.67
N ILE A 125 -2.96 -11.42 -7.75
CA ILE A 125 -1.97 -10.38 -8.06
C ILE A 125 -1.74 -10.36 -9.57
N GLY A 126 -2.11 -9.25 -10.21
CA GLY A 126 -2.07 -9.02 -11.65
C GLY A 126 -0.76 -8.42 -12.15
N ARG A 127 -0.86 -7.42 -13.02
CA ARG A 127 0.29 -6.76 -13.64
C ARG A 127 0.88 -5.71 -12.70
N PHE A 128 2.18 -5.48 -12.86
CA PHE A 128 2.85 -4.32 -12.33
C PHE A 128 2.84 -3.24 -13.42
N LEU A 129 2.29 -2.08 -13.09
CA LEU A 129 2.10 -0.97 -14.00
C LEU A 129 2.97 0.21 -13.57
N GLY A 130 3.25 1.10 -14.53
CA GLY A 130 4.20 2.19 -14.34
C GLY A 130 3.61 3.37 -13.57
N TYR A 131 4.44 4.41 -13.48
CA TYR A 131 4.08 5.69 -12.88
C TYR A 131 2.78 6.28 -13.45
N GLU A 132 2.58 6.20 -14.77
CA GLU A 132 1.42 6.82 -15.43
C GLU A 132 0.09 6.21 -14.95
N GLU A 133 0.01 4.89 -14.85
CA GLU A 133 -1.18 4.20 -14.34
C GLU A 133 -1.39 4.48 -12.85
N ALA A 134 -0.30 4.49 -12.06
CA ALA A 134 -0.37 4.81 -10.64
C ALA A 134 -0.94 6.21 -10.40
N ILE A 135 -0.46 7.20 -11.15
CA ILE A 135 -0.96 8.59 -11.03
C ILE A 135 -2.41 8.70 -11.47
N LYS A 136 -2.83 8.02 -12.54
CA LYS A 136 -4.24 8.01 -12.95
C LYS A 136 -5.16 7.51 -11.83
N LEU A 137 -4.76 6.42 -11.15
CA LEU A 137 -5.50 5.89 -10.01
C LEU A 137 -5.51 6.90 -8.84
N ILE A 138 -4.35 7.43 -8.47
CA ILE A 138 -4.23 8.43 -7.39
C ILE A 138 -5.11 9.65 -7.67
N ASP A 139 -5.03 10.22 -8.87
CA ASP A 139 -5.77 11.41 -9.27
C ASP A 139 -7.28 11.18 -9.28
N SER A 140 -7.72 9.96 -9.63
CA SER A 140 -9.15 9.59 -9.54
C SER A 140 -9.67 9.52 -8.08
N CYS A 141 -8.77 9.39 -7.12
CA CYS A 141 -9.07 9.30 -5.69
C CYS A 141 -8.73 10.58 -4.93
N ARG A 142 -8.16 11.62 -5.55
CA ARG A 142 -7.73 12.82 -4.82
C ARG A 142 -8.89 13.56 -4.18
N ILE A 143 -8.71 13.95 -2.93
CA ILE A 143 -9.58 14.91 -2.26
C ILE A 143 -8.99 16.31 -2.47
N SER A 144 -9.80 17.29 -2.89
CA SER A 144 -9.39 18.69 -2.86
C SER A 144 -9.21 19.15 -1.42
N THR A 145 -7.98 19.48 -1.02
CA THR A 145 -7.71 20.09 0.28
C THR A 145 -7.72 21.62 0.13
N LYS A 146 -8.13 22.33 1.19
CA LYS A 146 -8.13 23.81 1.23
C LYS A 146 -6.72 24.44 1.28
N GLU A 147 -5.66 23.63 1.17
CA GLU A 147 -4.26 24.08 1.17
C GLU A 147 -3.72 24.37 -0.25
N ASP A 148 -4.55 24.15 -1.29
CA ASP A 148 -4.20 24.39 -2.70
C ASP A 148 -4.66 25.79 -3.22
N GLU A 149 -5.12 26.69 -2.33
CA GLU A 149 -5.40 28.12 -2.62
C GLU A 149 -4.40 29.05 -1.91
#